data_AF-Q89BP3-F1
#
_entry.id   AF-Q89BP3-F1
#
_cell.length_a   1.000
_cell.length_b   1.000
_cell.length_c   1.000
_cell.angle_alpha   90.00
_cell.angle_beta   90.00
_cell.angle_gamma   90.00
#
_symmetry.space_group_name_H-M   'P 1'
#
loop_
_entity.id
_entity.type
_entity.pdbx_description
1 polymer ?
#
loop_
_entity_poly.entity_id
_entity_poly.type
_entity_poly.pdbx_seq_one_letter_code
_entity_poly.pdbx_strand_id
1 'polypeptide(L)'
;MRPVPPPPDRSGRCFASPRRSDLSPQAGRGEEPLAAPIEPSLPPSRPIPGRPAPPGTFAMDWTWYLFRFDGRINRALLWQALLIVALLAGLLEIVGQVIGILGGTRSTLKLAIDLDFDFGLDDLFKLVDPRASRSLASADRATSILKASGMALFFWIYLATTIKRLHDRDRSGWWIVPFFVVPGLFSQFADLLPNSNWMLPFSLAVSILWLWGLVEMFCRPGTSGHNRFGPDPLADFEDSSAASPAQGWDQSREIEIVPPNASPPGGMHVKRGA
;
A
#
# COMPACT_ATOMS: atom_id res chain seq x y z
N MET A 1 -36.35 26.23 61.72
CA MET A 1 -35.24 27.19 61.48
C MET A 1 -34.26 26.59 60.49
N ARG A 2 -33.71 27.47 59.64
CA ARG A 2 -32.77 27.29 58.51
C ARG A 2 -33.38 26.85 57.16
N PRO A 3 -33.54 27.80 56.21
CA PRO A 3 -33.89 27.51 54.82
C PRO A 3 -32.66 27.10 53.99
N VAL A 4 -32.93 26.33 52.94
CA VAL A 4 -31.99 25.71 52.00
C VAL A 4 -31.46 26.74 50.98
N PRO A 5 -30.17 26.72 50.59
CA PRO A 5 -29.62 27.63 49.59
C PRO A 5 -29.98 27.21 48.14
N PRO A 6 -30.18 28.17 47.21
CA PRO A 6 -30.45 27.89 45.79
C PRO A 6 -29.16 27.59 44.99
N PRO A 7 -29.27 26.90 43.83
CA PRO A 7 -28.14 26.51 42.99
C PRO A 7 -27.54 27.66 42.16
N PRO A 8 -26.24 27.64 41.83
CA PRO A 8 -25.59 28.68 41.03
C PRO A 8 -25.86 28.54 39.53
N ASP A 9 -26.15 29.69 38.90
CA ASP A 9 -26.42 29.88 37.47
C ASP A 9 -25.13 30.07 36.64
N ARG A 10 -25.21 29.65 35.37
CA ARG A 10 -24.21 29.77 34.30
C ARG A 10 -24.21 31.19 33.73
N SER A 11 -23.17 31.98 34.03
CA SER A 11 -22.47 32.90 33.11
C SER A 11 -21.75 34.00 33.90
N GLY A 12 -20.46 34.23 33.62
CA GLY A 12 -19.70 35.30 34.29
C GLY A 12 -18.29 35.46 33.76
N ARG A 13 -18.14 36.20 32.66
CA ARG A 13 -16.86 36.77 32.20
C ARG A 13 -16.46 37.93 33.11
N CYS A 14 -15.17 38.11 33.38
CA CYS A 14 -14.58 39.41 33.73
C CYS A 14 -13.23 39.63 33.02
N PHE A 15 -13.11 40.82 32.43
CA PHE A 15 -12.00 41.42 31.69
C PHE A 15 -10.89 41.96 32.60
N ALA A 16 -9.64 42.02 32.11
CA ALA A 16 -8.67 43.07 32.44
C ALA A 16 -7.56 43.17 31.36
N SER A 17 -7.19 44.39 30.97
CA SER A 17 -6.17 44.77 29.98
C SER A 17 -5.19 45.77 30.61
N PRO A 18 -3.92 45.88 30.16
CA PRO A 18 -3.24 47.18 30.18
C PRO A 18 -2.51 47.59 28.88
N ARG A 19 -2.33 48.92 28.75
CA ARG A 19 -1.93 49.72 27.57
C ARG A 19 -0.42 49.83 27.30
N ARG A 20 -0.11 50.18 26.03
CA ARG A 20 1.10 50.79 25.44
C ARG A 20 1.38 52.21 25.95
N SER A 21 2.65 52.51 26.26
CA SER A 21 3.43 53.67 25.79
C SER A 21 4.75 53.78 26.58
N ASP A 22 5.90 53.82 25.91
CA ASP A 22 6.94 54.85 26.10
C ASP A 22 8.15 54.63 25.16
N LEU A 23 8.67 55.76 24.68
CA LEU A 23 9.65 55.96 23.61
C LEU A 23 11.10 56.11 24.17
N SER A 24 12.09 55.82 23.32
CA SER A 24 13.57 55.99 23.43
C SER A 24 14.01 57.46 23.73
N PRO A 25 15.28 57.80 24.13
CA PRO A 25 16.47 57.73 23.23
C PRO A 25 17.92 57.63 23.85
N GLN A 26 18.88 57.22 22.99
CA GLN A 26 20.32 57.57 22.84
C GLN A 26 21.35 57.53 24.00
N ALA A 27 22.50 56.86 23.75
CA ALA A 27 23.85 57.45 23.52
C ALA A 27 25.01 56.56 24.05
N GLY A 28 25.97 56.23 23.20
CA GLY A 28 27.25 55.59 23.59
C GLY A 28 28.06 55.16 22.37
N ARG A 29 29.17 55.85 22.13
CA ARG A 29 30.01 55.85 20.91
C ARG A 29 31.34 55.18 21.21
N GLY A 30 31.84 54.33 20.30
CA GLY A 30 33.25 53.96 20.16
C GLY A 30 33.64 52.59 20.71
N GLU A 31 33.98 51.64 19.84
CA GLU A 31 35.36 51.18 19.54
C GLU A 31 35.30 50.03 18.50
N GLU A 32 36.13 50.12 17.47
CA GLU A 32 36.41 49.11 16.43
C GLU A 32 37.83 48.55 16.72
N PRO A 33 38.39 47.55 16.01
CA PRO A 33 37.94 46.19 15.69
C PRO A 33 38.96 45.14 16.21
N LEU A 34 38.54 43.97 16.70
CA LEU A 34 39.50 42.88 16.94
C LEU A 34 38.89 41.48 16.75
N ALA A 35 39.40 40.79 15.73
CA ALA A 35 39.46 39.34 15.57
C ALA A 35 38.15 38.54 15.67
N ALA A 36 37.60 38.17 14.51
CA ALA A 36 36.70 37.03 14.39
C ALA A 36 37.41 35.73 14.82
N PRO A 37 36.88 34.94 15.77
CA PRO A 37 37.27 33.56 15.92
C PRO A 37 36.55 32.75 14.85
N ILE A 38 37.34 32.07 14.02
CA ILE A 38 36.92 31.06 13.06
C ILE A 38 35.96 30.09 13.76
N GLU A 39 34.71 30.05 13.30
CA GLU A 39 33.74 29.04 13.70
C GLU A 39 34.28 27.67 13.23
N PRO A 40 34.52 26.69 14.12
CA PRO A 40 34.88 25.36 13.66
C PRO A 40 33.66 24.80 12.92
N SER A 41 33.85 24.51 11.63
CA SER A 41 32.87 23.81 10.81
C SER A 41 32.42 22.54 11.54
N LEU A 42 31.16 22.56 12.00
CA LEU A 42 30.49 21.39 12.54
C LEU A 42 30.61 20.25 11.52
N PRO A 43 31.11 19.06 11.90
CA PRO A 43 31.11 17.92 11.01
C PRO A 43 29.65 17.58 10.63
N PRO A 44 29.41 17.01 9.43
CA PRO A 44 28.07 16.66 9.00
C PRO A 44 27.43 15.79 10.09
N SER A 45 26.26 16.23 10.55
CA SER A 45 25.51 15.61 11.63
C SER A 45 25.35 14.12 11.29
N ARG A 46 25.88 13.25 12.14
CA ARG A 46 25.58 11.82 12.06
C ARG A 46 24.05 11.65 12.08
N PRO A 47 23.47 10.84 11.20
CA PRO A 47 22.03 10.62 11.22
C PRO A 47 21.65 10.04 12.59
N ILE A 48 20.79 10.77 13.31
CA ILE A 48 20.19 10.32 14.57
C ILE A 48 19.28 9.13 14.25
N PRO A 49 19.45 7.96 14.89
CA PRO A 49 18.53 6.85 14.71
C PRO A 49 17.13 7.29 15.18
N GLY A 50 16.15 7.32 14.27
CA GLY A 50 14.74 7.57 14.62
C GLY A 50 14.13 8.89 14.12
N ARG A 51 14.82 9.69 13.29
CA ARG A 51 14.15 10.80 12.57
C ARG A 51 13.62 10.29 11.22
N PRO A 52 12.30 10.35 10.94
CA PRO A 52 11.80 10.05 9.61
C PRO A 52 12.40 11.05 8.60
N ALA A 53 12.83 10.53 7.45
CA ALA A 53 13.35 11.33 6.35
C ALA A 53 12.31 12.37 5.88
N PRO A 54 12.73 13.53 5.33
CA PRO A 54 11.80 14.49 4.75
C PRO A 54 10.93 13.81 3.67
N PRO A 55 9.67 14.27 3.46
CA PRO A 55 8.72 13.61 2.56
C PRO A 55 9.12 13.85 1.10
N GLY A 56 10.13 13.12 0.65
CA GLY A 56 10.51 12.99 -0.75
C GLY A 56 9.81 11.76 -1.30
N THR A 57 8.77 11.99 -2.11
CA THR A 57 7.98 11.01 -2.89
C THR A 57 7.57 9.73 -2.15
N PHE A 58 6.27 9.42 -2.11
CA PHE A 58 5.74 8.12 -1.68
C PHE A 58 6.21 6.97 -2.59
N ALA A 59 7.52 6.72 -2.64
CA ALA A 59 8.12 5.56 -3.25
C ALA A 59 7.81 4.40 -2.32
N MET A 60 6.88 3.55 -2.73
CA MET A 60 6.61 2.31 -2.01
C MET A 60 7.92 1.53 -1.87
N ASP A 61 8.26 1.16 -0.63
CA ASP A 61 9.39 0.27 -0.38
C ASP A 61 9.05 -1.12 -0.91
N TRP A 62 9.44 -1.38 -2.16
CA TRP A 62 9.20 -2.64 -2.86
C TRP A 62 9.83 -3.84 -2.16
N THR A 63 10.96 -3.63 -1.46
CA THR A 63 11.66 -4.70 -0.75
C THR A 63 10.85 -5.13 0.47
N TRP A 64 10.39 -4.16 1.27
CA TRP A 64 9.48 -4.42 2.37
C TRP A 64 8.19 -5.06 1.86
N TYR A 65 7.61 -4.50 0.80
CA TYR A 65 6.33 -4.91 0.26
C TYR A 65 6.33 -6.37 -0.24
N LEU A 66 7.33 -6.75 -1.04
CA LEU A 66 7.37 -8.06 -1.72
C LEU A 66 8.11 -9.15 -0.94
N PHE A 67 9.13 -8.82 -0.13
CA PHE A 67 10.03 -9.85 0.43
C PHE A 67 9.99 -9.98 1.95
N ARG A 68 9.58 -8.93 2.67
CA ARG A 68 9.58 -8.94 4.14
C ARG A 68 8.27 -9.49 4.70
N PHE A 69 8.28 -10.06 5.90
CA PHE A 69 7.07 -10.60 6.54
C PHE A 69 6.42 -9.66 7.57
N ASP A 70 7.13 -8.60 7.94
CA ASP A 70 6.70 -7.68 8.98
C ASP A 70 5.70 -6.63 8.46
N GLY A 71 4.81 -6.19 9.36
CA GLY A 71 3.86 -5.12 9.11
C GLY A 71 2.50 -5.60 8.59
N ARG A 72 1.72 -4.64 8.08
CA ARG A 72 0.32 -4.80 7.69
C ARG A 72 0.11 -4.27 6.29
N ILE A 73 -0.73 -4.94 5.51
CA ILE A 73 -1.14 -4.47 4.18
C ILE A 73 -2.65 -4.42 4.06
N ASN A 74 -3.13 -3.41 3.34
CA ASN A 74 -4.54 -3.32 2.99
C ASN A 74 -4.89 -4.35 1.89
N ARG A 75 -6.19 -4.58 1.69
CA ARG A 75 -6.69 -5.49 0.65
C ARG A 75 -6.30 -5.07 -0.77
N ALA A 76 -6.21 -3.76 -1.05
CA ALA A 76 -5.89 -3.26 -2.39
C ALA A 76 -4.45 -3.62 -2.78
N LEU A 77 -3.51 -3.48 -1.85
CA LEU A 77 -2.13 -3.91 -1.99
C LEU A 77 -2.04 -5.43 -2.12
N LEU A 78 -2.83 -6.21 -1.37
CA LEU A 78 -2.89 -7.66 -1.61
C LEU A 78 -3.32 -7.99 -3.05
N TRP A 79 -4.39 -7.38 -3.56
CA TRP A 79 -4.84 -7.55 -4.93
C TRP A 79 -3.80 -7.10 -5.96
N GLN A 80 -3.09 -6.01 -5.69
CA GLN A 80 -2.00 -5.53 -6.53
C GLN A 80 -0.83 -6.53 -6.56
N ALA A 81 -0.42 -7.07 -5.43
CA ALA A 81 0.62 -8.09 -5.36
C ALA A 81 0.24 -9.33 -6.18
N LEU A 82 -1.01 -9.79 -6.06
CA LEU A 82 -1.52 -10.91 -6.85
C LEU A 82 -1.48 -10.62 -8.34
N LEU A 83 -1.90 -9.42 -8.75
CA LEU A 83 -1.84 -9.02 -10.16
C LEU A 83 -0.40 -9.03 -10.69
N ILE A 84 0.56 -8.52 -9.91
CA ILE A 84 1.99 -8.55 -10.26
C ILE A 84 2.47 -9.99 -10.41
N VAL A 85 2.16 -10.85 -9.44
CA VAL A 85 2.55 -12.27 -9.48
C VAL A 85 1.93 -12.98 -10.68
N ALA A 86 0.65 -12.76 -10.96
CA ALA A 86 -0.03 -13.36 -12.12
C ALA A 86 0.58 -12.93 -13.45
N LEU A 87 0.93 -11.65 -13.60
CA LEU A 87 1.61 -11.13 -14.80
C LEU A 87 3.01 -11.75 -14.97
N LEU A 88 3.78 -11.85 -13.88
CA LEU A 88 5.12 -12.44 -13.92
C LEU A 88 5.07 -13.95 -14.19
N ALA A 89 4.11 -14.66 -13.62
CA ALA A 89 3.89 -16.08 -13.87
C ALA A 89 3.48 -16.35 -15.32
N GLY A 90 2.55 -15.54 -15.85
CA GLY A 90 2.16 -15.60 -17.26
C GLY A 90 3.35 -15.33 -18.20
N LEU A 91 4.18 -14.35 -17.88
CA LEU A 91 5.41 -14.07 -18.63
C LEU A 91 6.39 -15.25 -18.58
N LEU A 92 6.59 -15.85 -17.41
CA LEU A 92 7.47 -17.01 -17.22
C LEU A 92 6.99 -18.22 -18.05
N GLU A 93 5.67 -18.45 -18.10
CA GLU A 93 5.07 -19.47 -18.94
C GLU A 93 5.31 -19.19 -20.42
N ILE A 94 5.08 -17.97 -20.89
CA ILE A 94 5.35 -17.58 -22.29
C ILE A 94 6.82 -17.82 -22.65
N VAL A 95 7.75 -17.40 -21.79
CA VAL A 95 9.19 -17.63 -21.98
C VAL A 95 9.49 -19.12 -22.10
N GLY A 96 8.96 -19.95 -21.20
CA GLY A 96 9.12 -21.40 -21.25
C GLY A 96 8.58 -22.01 -22.57
N GLN A 97 7.46 -21.52 -23.07
CA GLN A 97 6.88 -21.98 -24.33
C GLN A 97 7.71 -21.56 -25.55
N VAL A 98 8.22 -20.33 -25.56
CA VAL A 98 9.10 -19.82 -26.64
C VAL A 98 10.38 -20.65 -26.69
N ILE A 99 10.99 -20.97 -25.55
CA ILE A 99 12.17 -21.85 -25.49
C ILE A 99 11.83 -23.24 -26.02
N GLY A 100 10.67 -23.80 -25.66
CA GLY A 100 10.21 -25.11 -26.15
C GLY A 100 9.95 -25.13 -27.66
N ILE A 101 9.43 -24.05 -28.23
CA ILE A 101 9.24 -23.92 -29.69
C ILE A 101 10.59 -23.85 -30.40
N LEU A 102 11.51 -23.02 -29.89
CA LEU A 102 12.86 -22.89 -30.45
C LEU A 102 13.65 -24.21 -30.35
N GLY A 103 13.43 -24.97 -29.28
CA GLY A 103 14.02 -26.31 -29.07
C GLY A 103 13.30 -27.45 -29.80
N GLY A 104 12.24 -27.18 -30.55
CA GLY A 104 11.48 -28.17 -31.31
C GLY A 104 10.61 -29.12 -30.48
N THR A 105 10.46 -28.90 -29.17
CA THR A 105 9.64 -29.74 -28.27
C THR A 105 8.17 -29.34 -28.24
N ARG A 106 7.83 -28.12 -28.65
CA ARG A 106 6.46 -27.61 -28.71
C ARG A 106 6.20 -26.92 -30.05
N SER A 107 5.03 -27.10 -30.65
CA SER A 107 4.72 -26.53 -31.98
C SER A 107 3.77 -25.33 -31.94
N THR A 108 3.11 -25.08 -30.80
CA THR A 108 2.09 -24.03 -30.67
C THR A 108 2.15 -23.36 -29.30
N LEU A 109 1.86 -22.05 -29.26
CA LEU A 109 1.63 -21.33 -28.00
C LEU A 109 0.23 -21.65 -27.47
N LYS A 110 0.14 -22.06 -26.21
CA LYS A 110 -1.12 -22.24 -25.48
C LYS A 110 -1.20 -21.13 -24.43
N LEU A 111 -2.13 -20.20 -24.62
CA LEU A 111 -2.49 -19.24 -23.60
C LEU A 111 -3.60 -19.86 -22.74
N ALA A 112 -3.26 -20.22 -21.50
CA ALA A 112 -4.23 -20.62 -20.48
C ALA A 112 -4.16 -19.57 -19.36
N ILE A 113 -5.30 -19.00 -18.99
CA ILE A 113 -5.44 -18.16 -17.82
C ILE A 113 -6.17 -19.00 -16.78
N ASP A 114 -5.43 -19.79 -16.02
CA ASP A 114 -5.96 -20.48 -14.85
C ASP A 114 -5.72 -19.58 -13.63
N LEU A 115 -6.80 -19.02 -13.08
CA LEU A 115 -6.78 -18.21 -11.87
C LEU A 115 -6.90 -19.12 -10.66
N ASP A 116 -5.83 -19.82 -10.30
CA ASP A 116 -5.83 -20.68 -9.12
C ASP A 116 -5.55 -19.85 -7.85
N PHE A 117 -6.55 -19.85 -6.95
CA PHE A 117 -6.44 -19.27 -5.61
C PHE A 117 -5.70 -20.19 -4.62
N ASP A 118 -5.01 -21.22 -5.12
CA ASP A 118 -4.04 -22.01 -4.36
C ASP A 118 -2.61 -21.45 -4.49
N PHE A 119 -2.45 -20.35 -5.25
CA PHE A 119 -1.29 -19.44 -5.20
C PHE A 119 0.09 -20.12 -5.35
N GLY A 120 0.16 -21.13 -6.22
CA GLY A 120 1.39 -21.86 -6.53
C GLY A 120 1.77 -22.94 -5.51
N LEU A 121 0.93 -23.23 -4.51
CA LEU A 121 1.14 -24.36 -3.59
C LEU A 121 1.11 -25.69 -4.34
N ASP A 122 0.20 -25.85 -5.29
CA ASP A 122 0.14 -27.09 -6.09
C ASP A 122 1.41 -27.30 -6.90
N ASP A 123 1.97 -26.24 -7.49
CA ASP A 123 3.23 -26.34 -8.23
C ASP A 123 4.44 -26.56 -7.32
N LEU A 124 4.42 -26.01 -6.11
CA LEU A 124 5.39 -26.32 -5.07
C LEU A 124 5.32 -27.79 -4.65
N PHE A 125 4.12 -28.32 -4.42
CA PHE A 125 3.95 -29.72 -4.04
C PHE A 125 4.29 -30.67 -5.18
N LYS A 126 3.94 -30.33 -6.42
CA LYS A 126 4.36 -31.07 -7.63
C LYS A 126 5.89 -31.09 -7.78
N LEU A 127 6.59 -30.01 -7.44
CA LEU A 127 8.05 -29.96 -7.50
C LEU A 127 8.71 -30.96 -6.54
N VAL A 128 8.07 -31.19 -5.38
CA VAL A 128 8.55 -32.14 -4.37
C VAL A 128 8.09 -33.57 -4.68
N ASP A 129 7.09 -33.76 -5.55
CA ASP A 129 6.58 -35.10 -5.90
C ASP A 129 7.62 -35.90 -6.74
N PRO A 130 8.14 -37.03 -6.23
CA PRO A 130 9.05 -37.90 -6.95
C PRO A 130 8.43 -38.58 -8.19
N ARG A 131 7.11 -38.51 -8.35
CA ARG A 131 6.37 -39.05 -9.50
C ARG A 131 6.45 -38.12 -10.70
N ALA A 132 6.44 -36.80 -10.49
CA ALA A 132 6.46 -35.81 -11.55
C ALA A 132 7.85 -35.64 -12.20
N SER A 133 8.91 -36.03 -11.49
CA SER A 133 10.31 -35.72 -11.85
C SER A 133 10.99 -36.74 -12.78
N ARG A 134 10.26 -37.71 -13.35
CA ARG A 134 10.83 -38.76 -14.21
C ARG A 134 10.50 -38.51 -15.70
N SER A 135 11.58 -38.31 -16.49
CA SER A 135 11.66 -38.27 -17.96
C SER A 135 11.66 -36.88 -18.66
N LEU A 136 12.68 -36.05 -18.41
CA LEU A 136 12.92 -34.83 -19.19
C LEU A 136 14.31 -34.83 -19.87
N ALA A 137 14.35 -34.44 -21.15
CA ALA A 137 15.57 -34.18 -21.92
C ALA A 137 16.38 -33.00 -21.32
N SER A 138 17.66 -32.84 -21.68
CA SER A 138 18.54 -31.80 -21.08
C SER A 138 18.05 -30.36 -21.31
N ALA A 139 17.54 -30.05 -22.51
CA ALA A 139 16.92 -28.75 -22.81
C ALA A 139 15.65 -28.50 -21.98
N ASP A 140 14.93 -29.59 -21.69
CA ASP A 140 13.70 -29.58 -20.90
C ASP A 140 13.98 -29.46 -19.39
N ARG A 141 15.19 -29.84 -18.96
CA ARG A 141 15.67 -29.65 -17.59
C ARG A 141 15.94 -28.19 -17.28
N ALA A 142 16.54 -27.43 -18.20
CA ALA A 142 16.85 -26.02 -17.98
C ALA A 142 15.57 -25.16 -17.88
N THR A 143 14.59 -25.41 -18.74
CA THR A 143 13.27 -24.76 -18.67
C THR A 143 12.55 -25.13 -17.37
N SER A 144 12.64 -26.37 -16.93
CA SER A 144 12.06 -26.81 -15.65
C SER A 144 12.72 -26.15 -14.44
N ILE A 145 14.06 -26.01 -14.44
CA ILE A 145 14.79 -25.29 -13.38
C ILE A 145 14.38 -23.82 -13.35
N LEU A 146 14.33 -23.16 -14.52
CA LEU A 146 13.92 -21.78 -14.63
C LEU A 146 12.49 -21.59 -14.08
N LYS A 147 11.55 -22.45 -14.50
CA LYS A 147 10.17 -22.44 -14.01
C LYS A 147 10.10 -22.66 -12.51
N ALA A 148 10.76 -23.69 -11.99
CA ALA A 148 10.80 -23.98 -10.55
C ALA A 148 11.36 -22.80 -9.74
N SER A 149 12.43 -22.15 -10.23
CA SER A 149 13.01 -20.99 -9.56
C SER A 149 12.09 -19.77 -9.55
N GLY A 150 11.40 -19.51 -10.67
CA GLY A 150 10.42 -18.44 -10.76
C GLY A 150 9.20 -18.71 -9.87
N MET A 151 8.69 -19.94 -9.85
CA MET A 151 7.59 -20.33 -8.97
C MET A 151 7.97 -20.23 -7.49
N ALA A 152 9.19 -20.61 -7.11
CA ALA A 152 9.67 -20.43 -5.75
C ALA A 152 9.73 -18.94 -5.34
N LEU A 153 10.15 -18.05 -6.26
CA LEU A 153 10.15 -16.61 -6.03
C LEU A 153 8.73 -16.05 -5.87
N PHE A 154 7.80 -16.43 -6.74
CA PHE A 154 6.42 -15.99 -6.68
C PHE A 154 5.72 -16.49 -5.41
N PHE A 155 5.98 -17.73 -5.03
CA PHE A 155 5.51 -18.31 -3.78
C PHE A 155 6.03 -17.53 -2.56
N TRP A 156 7.29 -17.11 -2.57
CA TRP A 156 7.83 -16.26 -1.50
C TRP A 156 7.09 -14.93 -1.38
N ILE A 157 6.85 -14.26 -2.50
CA ILE A 157 6.11 -12.98 -2.55
C ILE A 157 4.67 -13.17 -2.04
N TYR A 158 4.03 -14.26 -2.45
CA TYR A 158 2.70 -14.63 -1.98
C TYR A 158 2.69 -14.88 -0.47
N LEU A 159 3.67 -15.62 0.06
CA LEU A 159 3.79 -15.89 1.49
C LEU A 159 3.98 -14.59 2.27
N ALA A 160 4.86 -13.71 1.78
CA ALA A 160 5.14 -12.41 2.39
C ALA A 160 3.88 -11.53 2.49
N THR A 161 3.13 -11.43 1.41
CA THR A 161 1.92 -10.60 1.34
C THR A 161 0.76 -11.20 2.13
N THR A 162 0.57 -12.52 2.06
CA THR A 162 -0.47 -13.23 2.81
C THR A 162 -0.24 -13.14 4.32
N ILE A 163 1.00 -13.30 4.79
CA ILE A 163 1.33 -13.15 6.21
C ILE A 163 1.06 -11.72 6.68
N LYS A 164 1.48 -10.69 5.92
CA LYS A 164 1.16 -9.28 6.25
C LYS A 164 -0.35 -9.02 6.28
N ARG A 165 -1.12 -9.67 5.40
CA ARG A 165 -2.58 -9.55 5.41
C ARG A 165 -3.21 -10.22 6.63
N LEU A 166 -2.64 -11.33 7.06
CA LEU A 166 -3.08 -12.06 8.23
C LEU A 166 -2.78 -11.27 9.51
N HIS A 167 -1.62 -10.60 9.56
CA HIS A 167 -1.27 -9.62 10.59
C HIS A 167 -2.25 -8.45 10.62
N ASP A 168 -2.68 -7.95 9.47
CA ASP A 168 -3.70 -6.89 9.38
C ASP A 168 -5.05 -7.32 9.98
N ARG A 169 -5.31 -8.62 10.08
CA ARG A 169 -6.49 -9.21 10.72
C ARG A 169 -6.30 -9.63 12.18
N ASP A 170 -5.19 -9.24 12.79
CA ASP A 170 -4.78 -9.67 14.13
C ASP A 170 -4.64 -11.19 14.31
N ARG A 171 -4.26 -11.87 13.24
CA ARG A 171 -3.94 -13.29 13.24
C ARG A 171 -2.45 -13.48 13.07
N SER A 172 -1.87 -14.46 13.76
CA SER A 172 -0.49 -14.87 13.52
C SER A 172 -0.32 -15.47 12.12
N GLY A 173 0.84 -15.30 11.49
CA GLY A 173 1.17 -15.92 10.19
C GLY A 173 0.90 -17.43 10.08
N TRP A 174 0.90 -18.16 11.19
CA TRP A 174 0.55 -19.60 11.27
C TRP A 174 -0.82 -19.97 10.72
N TRP A 175 -1.77 -19.03 10.63
CA TRP A 175 -3.09 -19.31 10.03
C TRP A 175 -3.02 -19.64 8.53
N ILE A 176 -1.88 -19.39 7.88
CA ILE A 176 -1.67 -19.84 6.49
C ILE A 176 -1.71 -21.38 6.37
N VAL A 177 -1.35 -22.11 7.44
CA VAL A 177 -1.33 -23.57 7.44
C VAL A 177 -2.74 -24.15 7.23
N PRO A 178 -3.73 -23.87 8.10
CA PRO A 178 -5.08 -24.39 7.90
C PRO A 178 -5.80 -23.80 6.68
N PHE A 179 -5.49 -22.58 6.24
CA PHE A 179 -6.19 -21.95 5.12
C PHE A 179 -5.67 -22.37 3.74
N PHE A 180 -4.38 -22.68 3.61
CA PHE A 180 -3.79 -22.97 2.30
C PHE A 180 -2.94 -24.24 2.28
N VAL A 181 -2.09 -24.45 3.29
CA VAL A 181 -1.22 -25.65 3.31
C VAL A 181 -2.05 -26.93 3.43
N VAL A 182 -3.06 -26.95 4.31
CA VAL A 182 -3.93 -28.13 4.49
C VAL A 182 -4.76 -28.40 3.23
N PRO A 183 -5.48 -27.42 2.65
CA PRO A 183 -6.17 -27.62 1.37
C PRO A 183 -5.26 -28.03 0.21
N GLY A 184 -4.12 -27.37 0.02
CA GLY A 184 -3.18 -27.69 -1.05
C GLY A 184 -2.52 -29.07 -0.88
N LEU A 185 -2.28 -29.50 0.36
CA LEU A 185 -1.78 -30.86 0.62
C LEU A 185 -2.87 -31.90 0.33
N PHE A 186 -4.11 -31.61 0.70
CA PHE A 186 -5.25 -32.48 0.44
C PHE A 186 -5.52 -32.61 -1.07
N SER A 187 -5.48 -31.50 -1.83
CA SER A 187 -5.64 -31.52 -3.29
C SER A 187 -4.54 -32.35 -3.97
N GLN A 188 -3.27 -32.14 -3.60
CA GLN A 188 -2.12 -32.87 -4.16
C GLN A 188 -2.24 -34.39 -4.00
N PHE A 189 -2.76 -34.85 -2.85
CA PHE A 189 -2.83 -36.27 -2.52
C PHE A 189 -4.25 -36.85 -2.63
N ALA A 190 -5.21 -36.10 -3.17
CA ALA A 190 -6.59 -36.54 -3.34
C ALA A 190 -6.67 -37.83 -4.17
N ASP A 191 -5.82 -37.97 -5.19
CA ASP A 191 -5.76 -39.16 -6.05
C ASP A 191 -5.32 -40.44 -5.33
N LEU A 192 -4.66 -40.31 -4.17
CA LEU A 192 -4.27 -41.47 -3.35
C LEU A 192 -5.38 -41.90 -2.39
N LEU A 193 -6.41 -41.08 -2.21
CA LEU A 193 -7.52 -41.36 -1.32
C LEU A 193 -8.55 -42.25 -2.04
N PRO A 194 -9.18 -43.20 -1.34
CA PRO A 194 -10.27 -43.99 -1.91
C PRO A 194 -11.41 -43.10 -2.44
N ASN A 195 -11.84 -43.36 -3.68
CA ASN A 195 -13.04 -42.76 -4.29
C ASN A 195 -14.33 -43.32 -3.69
N SER A 196 -14.51 -43.14 -2.38
CA SER A 196 -15.64 -43.61 -1.59
C SER A 196 -16.46 -42.42 -1.09
N ASN A 197 -17.78 -42.60 -1.01
CA ASN A 197 -18.70 -41.57 -0.47
C ASN A 197 -18.34 -41.14 0.96
N TRP A 198 -17.64 -42.00 1.72
CA TRP A 198 -17.13 -41.67 3.06
C TRP A 198 -16.06 -40.58 3.06
N MET A 199 -15.40 -40.31 1.93
CA MET A 199 -14.41 -39.25 1.78
C MET A 199 -15.04 -37.87 1.54
N LEU A 200 -16.30 -37.83 1.08
CA LEU A 200 -17.03 -36.61 0.77
C LEU A 200 -17.07 -35.59 1.94
N PRO A 201 -17.40 -35.96 3.20
CA PRO A 201 -17.39 -34.99 4.30
C PRO A 201 -16.01 -34.39 4.58
N PHE A 202 -14.93 -35.16 4.40
CA PHE A 202 -13.56 -34.66 4.57
C PHE A 202 -13.21 -33.66 3.46
N SER A 203 -13.51 -34.00 2.21
CA SER A 203 -13.32 -33.10 1.08
C SER A 203 -14.09 -31.79 1.28
N LEU A 204 -15.37 -31.86 1.70
CA LEU A 204 -16.17 -30.67 1.97
C LEU A 204 -15.59 -29.83 3.10
N ALA A 205 -15.15 -30.45 4.21
CA ALA A 205 -14.55 -29.73 5.33
C ALA A 205 -13.29 -28.96 4.90
N VAL A 206 -12.42 -29.59 4.10
CA VAL A 206 -11.22 -28.95 3.56
C VAL A 206 -11.57 -27.80 2.62
N SER A 207 -12.54 -27.99 1.71
CA SER A 207 -13.01 -26.93 0.82
C SER A 207 -13.66 -25.76 1.57
N ILE A 208 -14.38 -26.04 2.67
CA ILE A 208 -14.95 -25.00 3.53
C ILE A 208 -13.85 -24.20 4.24
N LEU A 209 -12.80 -24.86 4.74
CA LEU A 209 -11.66 -24.20 5.36
C LEU A 209 -10.93 -23.28 4.37
N TRP A 210 -10.72 -23.77 3.15
CA TRP A 210 -10.12 -22.98 2.07
C TRP A 210 -10.97 -21.75 1.72
N LEU A 211 -12.27 -21.95 1.51
CA LEU A 211 -13.21 -20.87 1.18
C LEU A 211 -13.29 -19.83 2.31
N TRP A 212 -13.30 -20.28 3.56
CA TRP A 212 -13.24 -19.38 4.72
C TRP A 212 -11.95 -18.55 4.69
N GLY A 213 -10.80 -19.18 4.46
CA GLY A 213 -9.53 -18.48 4.28
C GLY A 213 -9.64 -17.37 3.22
N LEU A 214 -10.11 -17.71 2.02
CA LEU A 214 -10.26 -16.74 0.94
C LEU A 214 -11.14 -15.55 1.33
N VAL A 215 -12.34 -15.80 1.86
CA VAL A 215 -13.26 -14.73 2.27
C VAL A 215 -12.62 -13.85 3.35
N GLU A 216 -11.97 -14.46 4.32
CA GLU A 216 -11.30 -13.78 5.43
C GLU A 216 -10.18 -12.85 4.94
N MET A 217 -9.40 -13.25 3.93
CA MET A 217 -8.27 -12.47 3.42
C MET A 217 -8.66 -11.44 2.36
N PHE A 218 -9.50 -11.83 1.39
CA PHE A 218 -9.79 -11.02 0.21
C PHE A 218 -11.00 -10.10 0.38
N CYS A 219 -12.02 -10.53 1.14
CA CYS A 219 -13.28 -9.79 1.23
C CYS A 219 -13.39 -8.96 2.51
N ARG A 220 -12.93 -9.45 3.66
CA ARG A 220 -13.15 -8.77 4.94
C ARG A 220 -12.23 -7.57 5.14
N PRO A 221 -12.67 -6.50 5.83
CA PRO A 221 -11.78 -5.39 6.17
C PRO A 221 -10.69 -5.82 7.17
N GLY A 222 -9.60 -5.04 7.21
CA GLY A 222 -8.55 -5.12 8.24
C GLY A 222 -9.04 -4.69 9.61
N THR A 223 -8.20 -4.87 10.63
CA THR A 223 -8.45 -4.35 11.98
C THR A 223 -8.27 -2.84 12.00
N SER A 224 -9.23 -2.09 12.53
CA SER A 224 -9.13 -0.64 12.64
C SER A 224 -8.16 -0.25 13.76
N GLY A 225 -7.30 0.73 13.49
CA GLY A 225 -6.39 1.30 14.49
C GLY A 225 -5.14 0.44 14.75
N HIS A 226 -4.47 0.70 15.88
CA HIS A 226 -3.21 0.04 16.21
C HIS A 226 -3.42 -1.43 16.56
N ASN A 227 -2.62 -2.30 15.93
CA ASN A 227 -2.58 -3.72 16.23
C ASN A 227 -1.18 -4.15 16.70
N ARG A 228 -1.03 -5.36 17.26
CA ARG A 228 0.25 -5.95 17.71
C ARG A 228 1.34 -5.97 16.63
N PHE A 229 0.94 -5.91 15.36
CA PHE A 229 1.83 -5.95 14.20
C PHE A 229 2.15 -4.57 13.61
N GLY A 230 1.55 -3.50 14.13
CA GLY A 230 1.81 -2.13 13.70
C GLY A 230 0.57 -1.24 13.56
N PRO A 231 0.79 0.04 13.21
CA PRO A 231 -0.28 1.02 12.95
C PRO A 231 -1.15 0.61 11.76
N ASP A 232 -2.33 1.23 11.65
CA ASP A 232 -3.27 0.98 10.56
C ASP A 232 -2.74 1.56 9.24
N PRO A 233 -2.55 0.75 8.18
CA PRO A 233 -2.08 1.25 6.89
C PRO A 233 -3.05 2.23 6.20
N LEU A 234 -4.31 2.34 6.66
CA LEU A 234 -5.27 3.29 6.12
C LEU A 234 -5.23 4.66 6.82
N ALA A 235 -4.72 4.74 8.06
CA ALA A 235 -4.69 5.99 8.81
C ALA A 235 -3.79 7.05 8.16
N ASP A 236 -2.65 6.64 7.58
CA ASP A 236 -1.73 7.54 6.87
C ASP A 236 -2.38 8.26 5.68
N PHE A 237 -3.35 7.60 5.03
CA PHE A 237 -4.09 8.18 3.90
C PHE A 237 -5.18 9.13 4.37
N GLU A 238 -5.85 8.85 5.49
CA GLU A 238 -6.84 9.76 6.08
C GLU A 238 -6.19 11.05 6.55
N ASP A 239 -5.04 10.99 7.22
CA ASP A 239 -4.31 12.18 7.66
C ASP A 239 -3.80 13.01 6.46
N SER A 240 -3.32 12.35 5.40
CA SER A 240 -2.85 13.03 4.17
C SER A 240 -3.98 13.66 3.36
N SER A 241 -5.16 13.02 3.33
CA SER A 241 -6.35 13.54 2.64
C SER A 241 -7.09 14.60 3.45
N ALA A 242 -7.02 14.55 4.78
CA ALA A 242 -7.46 15.63 5.65
C ALA A 242 -6.52 16.85 5.60
N ALA A 243 -5.21 16.63 5.37
CA ALA A 243 -4.22 17.70 5.22
C ALA A 243 -4.20 18.36 3.84
N SER A 244 -4.77 17.72 2.81
CA SER A 244 -5.01 18.35 1.52
C SER A 244 -6.44 18.89 1.50
N PRO A 245 -6.69 20.18 1.78
CA PRO A 245 -7.94 20.77 1.34
C PRO A 245 -7.93 20.59 -0.18
N ALA A 246 -8.83 19.74 -0.69
CA ALA A 246 -9.08 19.61 -2.11
C ALA A 246 -9.08 21.05 -2.66
N GLN A 247 -8.23 21.31 -3.66
CA GLN A 247 -8.16 22.61 -4.32
C GLN A 247 -9.59 22.98 -4.68
N GLY A 248 -10.19 23.85 -3.86
CA GLY A 248 -11.63 24.08 -3.89
C GLY A 248 -11.98 24.49 -5.29
N TRP A 249 -12.90 23.75 -5.91
CA TRP A 249 -13.42 24.14 -7.20
C TRP A 249 -14.03 25.53 -7.04
N ASP A 250 -13.35 26.54 -7.61
CA ASP A 250 -13.66 27.93 -7.43
C ASP A 250 -14.64 28.37 -8.52
N GLN A 251 -15.94 28.26 -8.22
CA GLN A 251 -17.05 28.62 -9.10
C GLN A 251 -16.95 30.05 -9.64
N SER A 252 -16.25 30.94 -8.94
CA SER A 252 -16.08 32.33 -9.34
C SER A 252 -15.23 32.49 -10.61
N ARG A 253 -14.44 31.46 -10.99
CA ARG A 253 -13.67 31.46 -12.25
C ARG A 253 -14.51 31.22 -13.50
N GLU A 254 -15.73 30.72 -13.39
CA GLU A 254 -16.62 30.51 -14.55
C GLU A 254 -17.56 31.70 -14.83
N ILE A 255 -17.70 32.65 -13.90
CA ILE A 255 -18.65 33.79 -14.02
C ILE A 255 -17.96 35.07 -14.50
N GLU A 256 -16.79 35.00 -15.14
CA GLU A 256 -16.21 36.16 -15.82
C GLU A 256 -16.93 36.42 -17.15
N ILE A 257 -18.20 36.82 -17.09
CA ILE A 257 -18.89 37.49 -18.19
C ILE A 257 -18.28 38.89 -18.26
N VAL A 258 -17.18 39.02 -19.00
CA VAL A 258 -16.63 40.32 -19.37
C VAL A 258 -17.70 41.06 -20.19
N PRO A 259 -18.29 42.15 -19.68
CA PRO A 259 -19.19 42.95 -20.50
C PRO A 259 -18.36 43.58 -21.63
N PRO A 260 -18.75 43.45 -22.90
CA PRO A 260 -18.05 44.15 -23.97
C PRO A 260 -18.09 45.65 -23.70
N ASN A 261 -16.90 46.24 -23.61
CA ASN A 261 -16.70 47.66 -23.32
C ASN A 261 -17.19 48.47 -24.54
N ALA A 262 -18.44 48.90 -24.53
CA ALA A 262 -18.99 49.76 -25.58
C ALA A 262 -18.48 51.19 -25.38
N SER A 263 -17.41 51.55 -26.08
CA SER A 263 -16.95 52.93 -26.16
C SER A 263 -18.07 53.82 -26.75
N PRO A 264 -18.38 54.99 -26.16
CA PRO A 264 -19.38 55.89 -26.71
C PRO A 264 -19.00 56.36 -28.13
N PRO A 265 -19.95 56.52 -29.06
CA PRO A 265 -19.66 57.10 -30.37
C PRO A 265 -19.11 58.52 -30.19
N GLY A 266 -17.95 58.80 -30.77
CA GLY A 266 -17.32 60.11 -30.73
C GLY A 266 -18.29 61.21 -31.20
N GLY A 267 -18.66 62.08 -30.26
CA GLY A 267 -19.57 63.19 -30.49
C GLY A 267 -19.07 64.13 -31.58
N MET A 268 -19.96 64.39 -32.53
CA MET A 268 -19.84 65.26 -33.68
C MET A 268 -19.41 66.70 -33.27
N HIS A 269 -18.16 67.08 -33.55
CA HIS A 269 -17.67 68.43 -33.36
C HIS A 269 -18.16 69.34 -34.51
N VAL A 270 -19.21 70.13 -34.27
CA VAL A 270 -19.67 71.18 -35.20
C VAL A 270 -19.00 72.50 -34.83
N LYS A 271 -18.14 73.03 -35.71
CA LYS A 271 -17.64 74.41 -35.58
C LYS A 271 -18.77 75.40 -35.87
N ARG A 272 -19.22 76.17 -34.88
CA ARG A 272 -19.90 77.45 -35.10
C ARG A 272 -18.87 78.56 -34.96
N GLY A 273 -18.76 79.39 -35.99
CA GLY A 273 -17.69 80.36 -36.17
C GLY A 273 -17.85 81.67 -35.38
N ALA A 274 -16.79 82.47 -35.49
CA ALA A 274 -16.77 83.91 -35.48
C ALA A 274 -15.74 84.34 -36.54
#